data_AF-A0A961T4H9-F1
#
_entry.id   AF-A0A961T4H9-F1
#
_cell.length_a   1.000
_cell.length_b   1.000
_cell.length_c   1.000
_cell.angle_alpha   90.00
_cell.angle_beta   90.00
_cell.angle_gamma   90.00
#
_symmetry.space_group_name_H-M   'P 1'
#
loop_
_entity.id
_entity.type
_entity.pdbx_description
1 polymer ?
#
loop_
_entity_poly.entity_id
_entity_poly.type
_entity_poly.pdbx_seq_one_letter_code
_entity_poly.pdbx_strand_id
1 'polypeptide(L)'
;GALFLCVGVVYDRMHTREIAAYGGLVNNMPKYAVVFMVFTMANVGLPGTSGFVGEFLTLLAIFKVNTWVALFATTGVILSAAYALWLYRRVIFGALTKDSLKNLLDLSPRERAVIYPLVVLVIFFGVYPAPILDATAASVDALVNSLTLSLDVANAAVEAGH
;
A
#
# COMPACT_ATOMS: atom_id res chain seq x y z
N GLY A 1 2.33 -3.50 -5.37
CA GLY A 1 3.20 -4.60 -5.86
C GLY A 1 3.11 -5.86 -5.00
N ALA A 2 3.55 -5.80 -3.75
CA ALA A 2 3.64 -6.99 -2.88
C ALA A 2 2.33 -7.77 -2.68
N LEU A 3 1.18 -7.07 -2.58
CA LEU A 3 -0.13 -7.74 -2.53
C LEU A 3 -0.44 -8.55 -3.78
N PHE A 4 0.01 -8.14 -4.97
CA PHE A 4 -0.16 -8.93 -6.19
C PHE A 4 0.65 -10.23 -6.13
N LEU A 5 1.84 -10.22 -5.52
CA LEU A 5 2.61 -11.45 -5.29
C LEU A 5 1.85 -12.38 -4.34
N CYS A 6 1.28 -11.85 -3.25
CA CYS A 6 0.45 -12.65 -2.33
C CYS A 6 -0.81 -13.22 -3.00
N VAL A 7 -1.48 -12.45 -3.87
CA VAL A 7 -2.61 -12.96 -4.65
C VAL A 7 -2.15 -14.03 -5.63
N GLY A 8 -0.99 -13.86 -6.27
CA GLY A 8 -0.39 -14.87 -7.16
C GLY A 8 -0.13 -16.20 -6.47
N VAL A 9 0.45 -16.19 -5.26
CA VAL A 9 0.71 -17.37 -4.42
C VAL A 9 -0.58 -18.17 -4.16
N VAL A 10 -1.66 -17.50 -3.81
CA VAL A 10 -2.94 -18.17 -3.51
C VAL A 10 -3.68 -18.57 -4.78
N TYR A 11 -3.57 -17.76 -5.85
CA TYR A 11 -4.15 -18.08 -7.15
C TYR A 11 -3.49 -19.32 -7.78
N ASP A 12 -2.17 -19.48 -7.66
CA ASP A 12 -1.45 -20.65 -8.16
C ASP A 12 -1.93 -21.95 -7.50
N ARG A 13 -2.32 -21.87 -6.22
CA ARG A 13 -2.83 -23.02 -5.46
C ARG A 13 -4.30 -23.33 -5.70
N MET A 14 -5.12 -22.30 -5.93
CA MET A 14 -6.59 -22.42 -5.91
C MET A 14 -7.25 -22.20 -7.27
N HIS A 15 -6.53 -21.63 -8.23
CA HIS A 15 -6.99 -21.26 -9.59
C HIS A 15 -8.30 -20.47 -9.65
N THR A 16 -8.71 -19.85 -8.55
CA THR A 16 -9.90 -18.99 -8.44
C THR A 16 -9.53 -17.65 -7.83
N ARG A 17 -10.34 -16.63 -8.07
CA ARG A 17 -10.23 -15.29 -7.46
C ARG A 17 -11.45 -14.94 -6.61
N GLU A 18 -12.39 -15.89 -6.48
CA GLU A 18 -13.62 -15.69 -5.72
C GLU A 18 -13.32 -15.57 -4.23
N ILE A 19 -13.61 -14.41 -3.63
CA ILE A 19 -13.42 -14.18 -2.18
C ILE A 19 -14.22 -15.21 -1.38
N ALA A 20 -15.41 -15.57 -1.88
CA ALA A 20 -16.26 -16.58 -1.29
C ALA A 20 -15.66 -17.99 -1.31
N ALA A 21 -14.64 -18.27 -2.13
CA ALA A 21 -13.93 -19.55 -2.18
C ALA A 21 -12.84 -19.68 -1.09
N TYR A 22 -12.42 -18.58 -0.48
CA TYR A 22 -11.45 -18.59 0.64
C TYR A 22 -12.12 -18.65 2.02
N GLY A 23 -11.29 -18.76 3.06
CA GLY A 23 -11.70 -18.77 4.46
C GLY A 23 -10.82 -19.67 5.32
N GLY A 24 -10.37 -19.15 6.46
CA GLY A 24 -9.58 -19.93 7.43
C GLY A 24 -8.17 -20.30 6.96
N LEU A 25 -7.59 -19.58 5.98
CA LEU A 25 -6.25 -19.88 5.45
C LEU A 25 -5.15 -19.86 6.52
N VAL A 26 -5.35 -19.14 7.63
CA VAL A 26 -4.40 -19.11 8.75
C VAL A 26 -4.06 -20.51 9.29
N ASN A 27 -4.99 -21.46 9.22
CA ASN A 27 -4.80 -22.81 9.75
C ASN A 27 -3.77 -23.62 8.96
N ASN A 28 -3.74 -23.43 7.63
CA ASN A 28 -2.88 -24.21 6.73
C ASN A 28 -1.68 -23.40 6.22
N MET A 29 -1.81 -22.07 6.16
CA MET A 29 -0.80 -21.15 5.67
C MET A 29 -0.54 -20.00 6.66
N PRO A 30 -0.08 -20.27 7.89
CA PRO A 30 0.13 -19.24 8.91
C PRO A 30 1.21 -18.21 8.53
N LYS A 31 2.28 -18.62 7.83
CA LYS A 31 3.33 -17.67 7.41
C LYS A 31 2.81 -16.75 6.32
N TYR A 32 2.05 -17.30 5.37
CA TYR A 32 1.34 -16.48 4.38
C TYR A 32 0.41 -15.47 5.05
N ALA A 33 -0.39 -15.89 6.04
CA ALA A 33 -1.31 -15.00 6.75
C ALA A 33 -0.59 -13.79 7.36
N VAL A 34 0.54 -14.01 8.02
CA VAL A 34 1.35 -12.93 8.62
C VAL A 34 1.87 -11.96 7.55
N VAL A 35 2.47 -12.48 6.48
CA VAL A 35 2.99 -11.61 5.41
C VAL A 35 1.85 -10.83 4.75
N PHE A 36 0.75 -11.50 4.42
CA PHE A 36 -0.41 -10.87 3.81
C PHE A 36 -0.96 -9.76 4.70
N MET A 37 -0.97 -9.95 6.02
CA MET A 37 -1.33 -8.91 6.97
C MET A 37 -0.39 -7.71 6.87
N VAL A 38 0.93 -7.92 6.91
CA VAL A 38 1.91 -6.83 6.85
C VAL A 38 1.72 -6.00 5.58
N PHE A 39 1.56 -6.65 4.42
CA PHE A 39 1.34 -5.91 3.18
C PHE A 39 -0.04 -5.25 3.09
N THR A 40 -1.07 -5.84 3.72
CA THR A 40 -2.39 -5.21 3.82
C THR A 40 -2.29 -3.94 4.66
N MET A 41 -1.60 -4.00 5.80
CA MET A 41 -1.36 -2.83 6.67
C MET A 41 -0.52 -1.77 5.98
N ALA A 42 0.48 -2.19 5.20
CA ALA A 42 1.28 -1.28 4.39
C ALA A 42 0.47 -0.59 3.29
N ASN A 43 -0.52 -1.26 2.71
CA ASN A 43 -1.39 -0.69 1.68
C ASN A 43 -2.42 0.29 2.25
N VAL A 44 -2.79 0.13 3.53
CA VAL A 44 -3.76 0.99 4.22
C VAL A 44 -3.07 2.19 4.92
N GLY A 45 -1.74 2.25 4.87
CA GLY A 45 -1.00 3.33 5.52
C GLY A 45 -0.95 3.19 7.03
N LEU A 46 -0.78 1.97 7.57
CA LEU A 46 -0.57 1.79 9.01
C LEU A 46 0.76 2.41 9.44
N PRO A 47 0.81 3.20 10.55
CA PRO A 47 2.06 3.71 11.09
C PRO A 47 3.10 2.60 11.32
N GLY A 48 4.35 2.88 10.95
CA GLY A 48 5.45 1.90 10.96
C GLY A 48 5.59 1.10 9.66
N THR A 49 4.75 1.36 8.65
CA THR A 49 4.91 0.84 7.29
C THR A 49 5.28 1.94 6.31
N SER A 50 5.99 1.61 5.23
CA SER A 50 6.42 2.57 4.22
C SER A 50 5.26 3.28 3.52
N GLY A 51 4.07 2.67 3.44
CA GLY A 51 2.89 3.29 2.83
C GLY A 51 2.36 4.48 3.61
N PHE A 52 2.45 4.43 4.95
CA PHE A 52 2.00 5.52 5.82
C PHE A 52 2.75 6.82 5.54
N VAL A 53 4.08 6.75 5.37
CA VAL A 53 4.92 7.94 5.19
C VAL A 53 4.47 8.74 3.97
N GLY A 54 4.25 8.08 2.83
CA GLY A 54 3.82 8.74 1.61
C GLY A 54 2.40 9.31 1.72
N GLU A 55 1.45 8.53 2.22
CA GLU A 55 0.05 8.96 2.36
C GLU A 55 -0.09 10.11 3.36
N PHE A 56 0.61 10.05 4.49
CA PHE A 56 0.56 11.08 5.52
C PHE A 56 1.17 12.41 5.03
N LEU A 57 2.35 12.37 4.38
CA LEU A 57 2.95 13.57 3.80
C LEU A 57 2.05 14.19 2.74
N THR A 58 1.41 13.37 1.91
CA THR A 58 0.47 13.83 0.88
C THR A 58 -0.76 14.50 1.50
N LEU A 59 -1.37 13.89 2.52
CA LEU A 59 -2.52 14.47 3.23
C LEU A 59 -2.15 15.77 3.94
N LEU A 60 -0.98 15.84 4.57
CA LEU A 60 -0.49 17.07 5.20
C LEU A 60 -0.30 18.20 4.17
N ALA A 61 0.24 17.89 2.99
CA ALA A 61 0.41 18.87 1.92
C ALA A 61 -0.95 19.41 1.44
N ILE A 62 -1.90 18.52 1.16
CA ILE A 62 -3.25 18.91 0.70
C ILE A 62 -3.98 19.71 1.78
N PHE A 63 -3.86 19.32 3.05
CA PHE A 63 -4.49 20.02 4.17
C PHE A 63 -4.03 21.47 4.28
N LYS A 64 -2.76 21.76 3.99
CA LYS A 64 -2.24 23.13 3.96
C LYS A 64 -2.80 23.98 2.81
N VAL A 65 -3.22 23.37 1.72
CA VAL A 65 -3.74 24.05 0.52
C VAL A 65 -5.26 24.20 0.57
N ASN A 66 -5.98 23.11 0.85
CA ASN A 66 -7.44 23.10 0.89
C ASN A 66 -8.00 22.00 1.80
N THR A 67 -8.61 22.42 2.90
CA THR A 67 -9.21 21.52 3.90
C THR A 67 -10.36 20.67 3.36
N TRP A 68 -11.16 21.19 2.43
CA TRP A 68 -12.27 20.43 1.84
C TRP A 68 -11.75 19.26 0.99
N VAL A 69 -10.70 19.50 0.20
CA VAL A 69 -10.06 18.44 -0.58
C VAL A 69 -9.43 17.41 0.33
N ALA A 70 -8.76 17.85 1.41
CA ALA A 70 -8.19 16.95 2.41
C ALA A 70 -9.25 16.07 3.11
N LEU A 71 -10.44 16.62 3.39
CA LEU A 71 -11.56 15.89 4.00
C LEU A 71 -12.02 14.72 3.09
N PHE A 72 -12.24 14.99 1.81
CA PHE A 72 -12.63 13.95 0.85
C PHE A 72 -11.51 12.92 0.65
N ALA A 73 -10.26 13.37 0.53
CA ALA A 73 -9.10 12.48 0.42
C ALA A 73 -8.99 11.54 1.63
N THR A 74 -9.12 12.08 2.85
CA THR A 74 -9.08 11.30 4.09
C THR A 74 -10.22 10.28 4.16
N THR A 75 -11.42 10.66 3.72
CA THR A 75 -12.57 9.75 3.66
C THR A 75 -12.29 8.56 2.72
N GLY A 76 -11.66 8.81 1.57
CA GLY A 76 -11.23 7.75 0.65
C GLY A 76 -10.23 6.77 1.28
N VAL A 77 -9.26 7.28 2.04
CA VAL A 77 -8.30 6.46 2.79
C VAL A 77 -9.02 5.57 3.83
N ILE A 78 -9.99 6.12 4.56
CA ILE A 78 -10.77 5.36 5.55
C ILE A 78 -11.57 4.23 4.89
N LEU A 79 -12.21 4.49 3.75
CA LEU A 79 -12.96 3.47 3.01
C LEU A 79 -12.06 2.37 2.46
N SER A 80 -10.87 2.74 1.96
CA SER A 80 -9.83 1.79 1.53
C SER A 80 -9.40 0.88 2.70
N ALA A 81 -9.15 1.46 3.87
CA ALA A 81 -8.81 0.74 5.09
C ALA A 81 -9.88 -0.28 5.49
N ALA A 82 -11.14 0.16 5.49
CA ALA A 82 -12.28 -0.67 5.85
C ALA A 82 -12.41 -1.89 4.92
N TYR A 83 -12.28 -1.67 3.60
CA TYR A 83 -12.33 -2.75 2.62
C TYR A 83 -11.16 -3.75 2.79
N ALA A 84 -9.95 -3.25 2.98
CA ALA A 84 -8.76 -4.09 3.14
C ALA A 84 -8.83 -5.00 4.38
N LEU A 85 -9.28 -4.46 5.52
CA LEU A 85 -9.50 -5.24 6.75
C LEU A 85 -10.64 -6.25 6.60
N TRP A 86 -11.74 -5.84 5.94
CA TRP A 86 -12.84 -6.74 5.64
C TRP A 86 -12.38 -7.92 4.77
N LEU A 87 -11.61 -7.64 3.72
CA LEU A 87 -11.05 -8.65 2.81
C LEU A 87 -10.11 -9.60 3.56
N TYR A 88 -9.18 -9.05 4.34
CA TYR A 88 -8.24 -9.84 5.15
C TYR A 88 -8.99 -10.79 6.07
N ARG A 89 -10.01 -10.30 6.78
CA ARG A 89 -10.82 -11.13 7.67
C ARG A 89 -11.53 -12.27 6.92
N ARG A 90 -12.09 -12.00 5.75
CA ARG A 90 -12.80 -13.00 4.93
C ARG A 90 -11.90 -14.10 4.39
N VAL A 91 -10.67 -13.74 4.01
CA VAL A 91 -9.72 -14.65 3.35
C VAL A 91 -8.93 -15.46 4.37
N ILE A 92 -8.44 -14.82 5.43
CA ILE A 92 -7.49 -15.41 6.38
C ILE A 92 -8.17 -16.08 7.56
N PHE A 93 -9.18 -15.43 8.16
CA PHE A 93 -9.87 -15.93 9.35
C PHE A 93 -11.09 -16.78 8.98
N GLY A 94 -11.63 -17.49 9.97
CA GLY A 94 -12.80 -18.36 9.84
C GLY A 94 -12.48 -19.85 9.91
N ALA A 95 -13.51 -20.68 9.82
CA ALA A 95 -13.38 -22.12 9.83
C ALA A 95 -12.93 -22.63 8.45
N LEU A 96 -11.96 -23.53 8.44
CA LEU A 96 -11.47 -24.18 7.23
C LEU A 96 -12.39 -25.35 6.85
N THR A 97 -13.56 -25.02 6.30
CA THR A 97 -14.61 -26.01 6.00
C THR A 97 -14.46 -26.67 4.63
N LYS A 98 -13.68 -26.09 3.74
CA LYS A 98 -13.59 -26.50 2.33
C LYS A 98 -12.45 -27.47 2.11
N ASP A 99 -12.75 -28.60 1.47
CA ASP A 99 -11.76 -29.65 1.22
C ASP A 99 -10.61 -29.19 0.31
N SER A 100 -10.89 -28.29 -0.65
CA SER A 100 -9.86 -27.68 -1.50
C SER A 100 -8.82 -26.87 -0.72
N LEU A 101 -9.18 -26.37 0.47
CA LEU A 101 -8.28 -25.59 1.31
C LEU A 101 -7.43 -26.49 2.23
N LYS A 102 -7.92 -27.69 2.58
CA LYS A 102 -7.32 -28.58 3.60
C LYS A 102 -5.89 -29.02 3.31
N ASN A 103 -5.55 -29.19 2.03
CA ASN A 103 -4.24 -29.67 1.60
C ASN A 103 -3.31 -28.56 1.13
N LEU A 104 -3.67 -27.29 1.35
CA LEU A 104 -2.83 -26.17 0.96
C LEU A 104 -1.55 -26.14 1.79
N LEU A 105 -0.41 -26.15 1.09
CA LEU A 105 0.88 -25.93 1.70
C LEU A 105 1.12 -24.43 1.87
N ASP A 106 1.74 -24.06 2.99
CA ASP A 106 2.22 -22.71 3.27
C ASP A 106 3.31 -22.28 2.25
N LEU A 107 3.92 -21.12 2.48
CA LEU A 107 4.93 -20.54 1.62
C LEU A 107 6.12 -21.49 1.38
N SER A 108 6.35 -21.81 0.11
CA SER A 108 7.53 -22.52 -0.37
C SER A 108 8.81 -21.71 -0.10
N PRO A 109 10.00 -22.36 -0.09
CA PRO A 109 11.27 -21.65 0.08
C PRO A 109 11.48 -20.53 -0.94
N ARG A 110 11.06 -20.74 -2.20
CA ARG A 110 11.16 -19.74 -3.27
C ARG A 110 10.27 -18.53 -3.00
N GLU A 111 9.03 -18.74 -2.59
CA GLU A 111 8.12 -17.64 -2.26
C GLU A 111 8.63 -16.85 -1.06
N ARG A 112 9.17 -17.52 -0.03
CA ARG A 112 9.80 -16.85 1.12
C ARG A 112 10.98 -15.96 0.71
N ALA A 113 11.85 -16.46 -0.18
CA ALA A 113 13.01 -15.71 -0.64
C ALA A 113 12.64 -14.42 -1.39
N VAL A 114 11.48 -14.39 -2.06
CA VAL A 114 10.99 -13.19 -2.76
C VAL A 114 10.23 -12.26 -1.81
N ILE A 115 9.40 -12.84 -0.92
CA ILE A 115 8.45 -12.09 -0.12
C ILE A 115 9.09 -11.47 1.13
N TYR A 116 9.96 -12.20 1.83
CA TYR A 116 10.50 -11.73 3.11
C TYR A 116 11.38 -10.48 2.97
N PRO A 117 12.23 -10.34 1.94
CA PRO A 117 12.96 -9.09 1.73
C PRO A 117 12.01 -7.89 1.54
N LEU A 118 10.88 -8.07 0.85
CA LEU A 118 9.89 -7.01 0.68
C LEU A 118 9.24 -6.62 2.01
N VAL A 119 8.95 -7.57 2.89
CA VAL A 119 8.46 -7.29 4.26
C VAL A 119 9.47 -6.44 5.02
N VAL A 120 10.75 -6.82 4.97
CA VAL A 120 11.83 -6.08 5.62
C VAL A 120 11.90 -4.64 5.09
N LEU A 121 11.85 -4.45 3.78
CA LEU A 121 11.89 -3.11 3.17
C LEU A 121 10.69 -2.25 3.56
N VAL A 122 9.48 -2.83 3.60
CA VAL A 122 8.26 -2.12 4.01
C VAL A 122 8.38 -1.59 5.45
N ILE A 123 8.91 -2.41 6.35
CA ILE A 123 9.09 -2.01 7.75
C ILE A 123 10.26 -1.02 7.87
N PHE A 124 11.39 -1.31 7.24
CA PHE A 124 12.60 -0.48 7.28
C PHE A 124 12.30 0.95 6.82
N PHE A 125 11.70 1.12 5.64
CA PHE A 125 11.35 2.46 5.14
C PHE A 125 10.13 3.07 5.83
N GLY A 126 9.32 2.27 6.53
CA GLY A 126 8.28 2.79 7.41
C GLY A 126 8.83 3.46 8.67
N VAL A 127 9.96 2.97 9.19
CA VAL A 127 10.62 3.52 10.38
C VAL A 127 11.68 4.57 10.00
N TYR A 128 12.43 4.33 8.93
CA TYR A 128 13.52 5.21 8.46
C TYR A 128 13.32 5.60 6.99
N PRO A 129 12.44 6.58 6.70
CA PRO A 129 12.15 7.00 5.34
C PRO A 129 13.20 7.94 4.73
N ALA A 130 14.10 8.50 5.54
CA ALA A 130 15.08 9.51 5.13
C ALA A 130 15.87 9.14 3.85
N PRO A 131 16.37 7.90 3.65
CA PRO A 131 17.14 7.56 2.46
C PRO A 131 16.38 7.77 1.15
N ILE A 132 15.06 7.54 1.15
CA ILE A 132 14.23 7.76 -0.04
C ILE A 132 13.96 9.25 -0.21
N LEU A 133 13.58 9.93 0.87
CA LEU A 133 13.25 11.36 0.83
C LEU A 133 14.45 12.19 0.37
N ASP A 134 15.63 11.95 0.95
CA ASP A 134 16.87 12.65 0.64
C ASP A 134 17.31 12.38 -0.81
N ALA A 135 17.18 11.13 -1.28
CA ALA A 135 17.50 10.78 -2.67
C ALA A 135 16.60 11.49 -3.69
N THR A 136 15.33 11.76 -3.32
CA THR A 136 14.37 12.47 -4.20
C THR A 136 14.37 13.99 -4.04
N ALA A 137 14.89 14.52 -2.93
CA ALA A 137 14.76 15.93 -2.56
C ALA A 137 15.28 16.87 -3.65
N ALA A 138 16.51 16.67 -4.12
CA ALA A 138 17.12 17.54 -5.13
C ALA A 138 16.33 17.59 -6.45
N SER A 139 15.78 16.45 -6.88
CA SER A 139 14.96 16.38 -8.10
C SER A 139 13.60 17.05 -7.91
N VAL A 140 12.99 16.89 -6.73
CA VAL A 140 11.71 17.55 -6.39
C VAL A 140 11.89 19.06 -6.31
N ASP A 141 12.95 19.55 -5.68
CA ASP A 141 13.24 20.99 -5.57
C ASP A 141 13.47 21.63 -6.94
N ALA A 142 14.24 20.96 -7.80
CA ALA A 142 14.46 21.42 -9.17
C ALA A 142 13.14 21.51 -9.95
N LEU A 143 12.26 20.50 -9.79
CA LEU A 143 10.94 20.49 -10.43
C LEU A 143 10.06 21.64 -9.93
N VAL A 144 9.96 21.83 -8.61
CA VAL A 144 9.15 22.91 -8.01
C VAL A 144 9.64 24.27 -8.50
N ASN A 145 10.95 24.53 -8.45
CA ASN A 145 11.52 25.80 -8.93
C ASN A 145 11.21 26.07 -10.40
N SER A 146 11.33 25.05 -11.27
CA SER A 146 11.03 25.20 -12.69
C SER A 146 9.55 25.52 -12.96
N LEU A 147 8.64 24.93 -12.17
CA LEU A 147 7.20 25.18 -12.27
C LEU A 147 6.84 26.58 -11.78
N THR A 148 7.40 27.02 -10.65
CA THR A 148 7.17 28.37 -10.12
C THR A 148 7.62 29.43 -11.12
N LEU A 149 8.83 29.30 -11.69
CA LEU A 149 9.31 30.22 -12.73
C LEU A 149 8.40 30.25 -13.96
N SER A 150 7.90 29.08 -14.40
CA SER A 150 7.00 29.00 -15.55
C SER A 150 5.64 29.64 -15.28
N LEU A 151 5.11 29.48 -14.07
CA LEU A 151 3.86 30.13 -13.63
C LEU A 151 4.02 31.65 -13.54
N ASP A 152 5.14 32.13 -13.00
CA ASP A 152 5.42 33.57 -12.90
C ASP A 152 5.53 34.21 -14.29
N VAL A 153 6.21 33.57 -15.24
CA VAL A 153 6.30 34.02 -16.64
C VAL A 153 4.93 34.02 -17.31
N ALA A 154 4.11 32.97 -17.10
CA ALA A 154 2.78 32.89 -17.66
C ALA A 154 1.86 33.99 -17.11
N ASN A 155 1.90 34.25 -15.80
CA ASN A 155 1.12 35.31 -15.16
C ASN A 155 1.55 36.70 -15.68
N ALA A 156 2.86 36.96 -15.79
CA ALA A 156 3.37 38.21 -16.33
C ALA A 156 2.96 38.44 -17.81
N ALA A 157 2.91 37.37 -18.62
CA ALA A 157 2.44 37.47 -20.01
C ALA A 157 0.95 37.76 -20.12
N VAL A 158 0.13 37.23 -19.19
CA VAL A 158 -1.30 37.57 -19.09
C VAL A 158 -1.48 39.02 -18.69
N GLU A 159 -0.74 39.51 -17.70
CA GLU A 159 -0.80 40.91 -17.26
C GLU A 159 -0.32 41.90 -18.33
N ALA A 160 0.66 41.54 -19.15
CA ALA A 160 1.15 42.37 -20.26
C ALA A 160 0.29 42.34 -21.53
N GLY A 161 -0.67 41.41 -21.62
CA GLY A 161 -1.62 41.28 -22.74
C GLY A 161 -2.95 42.03 -22.53
N HIS A 162 -3.10 42.71 -21.38
CA HIS A 162 -4.14 43.69 -21.07
C HIS A 162 -3.56 45.11 -21.13
#